data_AF-A0A933NW38-F1
#
_entry.id   AF-A0A933NW38-F1
#
_cell.length_a   1.000
_cell.length_b   1.000
_cell.length_c   1.000
_cell.angle_alpha   90.00
_cell.angle_beta   90.00
_cell.angle_gamma   90.00
#
_symmetry.space_group_name_H-M   'P 1'
#
loop_
_entity.id
_entity.type
_entity.pdbx_description
1 polymer ?
#
loop_
_entity_poly.entity_id
_entity_poly.type
_entity_poly.pdbx_seq_one_letter_code
_entity_poly.pdbx_strand_id
1 'polypeptide(L)'
;MRLFLAALMLMAGALPAAAQWLDRPWPGIPRTADGKPNLAAPAPRAPDGKPDLTGVWNAGQIVARPEPADLQPWILDLARKHQLEYHRSRPYYQCRPSGPEAERYGGWKRILQTPAAIAILNDDLTYRVIHMDGRSLEADPASSWTGYSVGRWEGDALVVESNGYNEKVWTSRYGVSHSDALRITERYRRTDLGHLQVEVTYTDPGAYVKPWGFKATMRLTADTEMLEAVCERSSEHWSSLSDAAGAAVTVPPDALARYVGVYKGIYGGSERTYEVSLSGGGLIASIVGPPIEGGLGAAGLDEGTPRPLVPVSQTVFEGLGLGYQFEVGATGPATALIVIHISGPYRYARQK
;
A
#
# COMPACT_ATOMS: atom_id res chain seq x y z
N MET A 1 -20.47 16.14 47.41
CA MET A 1 -19.06 15.71 47.54
C MET A 1 -18.85 14.22 47.21
N ARG A 2 -19.68 13.29 47.72
CA ARG A 2 -19.56 11.85 47.41
C ARG A 2 -19.82 11.46 45.94
N LEU A 3 -20.68 12.20 45.23
CA LEU A 3 -20.95 11.98 43.79
C LEU A 3 -19.85 12.51 42.86
N PHE A 4 -19.08 13.52 43.28
CA PHE A 4 -17.96 14.06 42.48
C PHE A 4 -16.71 13.15 42.53
N LEU A 5 -16.49 12.47 43.66
CA LEU A 5 -15.40 11.49 43.81
C LEU A 5 -15.65 10.21 42.99
N ALA A 6 -16.92 9.78 42.83
CA ALA A 6 -17.27 8.63 42.00
C ALA A 6 -17.05 8.89 40.49
N ALA A 7 -17.33 10.10 40.02
CA ALA A 7 -17.08 10.48 38.63
C ALA A 7 -15.58 10.58 38.29
N LEU A 8 -14.74 10.98 39.24
CA LEU A 8 -13.28 11.01 39.04
C LEU A 8 -12.67 9.59 38.99
N MET A 9 -13.21 8.62 39.74
CA MET A 9 -12.77 7.22 39.67
C MET A 9 -13.20 6.50 38.38
N LEU A 10 -14.37 6.84 37.82
CA LEU A 10 -14.81 6.31 36.53
C LEU A 10 -14.02 6.88 35.34
N MET A 11 -13.48 8.10 35.44
CA MET A 11 -12.60 8.67 34.41
C MET A 11 -11.13 8.24 34.54
N ALA A 12 -10.69 7.72 35.68
CA ALA A 12 -9.35 7.15 35.85
C ALA A 12 -9.21 5.71 35.32
N GLY A 13 -10.34 5.03 35.03
CA GLY A 13 -10.36 3.66 34.49
C GLY A 13 -10.26 3.57 32.96
N ALA A 14 -10.34 4.69 32.25
CA ALA A 14 -10.20 4.75 30.80
C ALA A 14 -8.80 5.20 30.39
N LEU A 15 -7.76 4.57 30.95
CA LEU A 15 -6.52 4.50 30.19
C LEU A 15 -6.85 3.62 28.98
N PRO A 16 -6.59 4.07 27.74
CA PRO A 16 -6.57 3.13 26.65
C PRO A 16 -5.56 2.07 27.07
N ALA A 17 -6.02 0.85 27.27
CA ALA A 17 -5.17 -0.31 27.21
C ALA A 17 -4.64 -0.34 25.77
N ALA A 18 -3.65 0.52 25.48
CA ALA A 18 -2.73 0.27 24.38
C ALA A 18 -2.28 -1.17 24.62
N ALA A 19 -2.66 -2.03 23.68
CA ALA A 19 -2.57 -3.48 23.76
C ALA A 19 -1.41 -3.91 24.67
N GLN A 20 -1.75 -4.59 25.76
CA GLN A 20 -0.79 -5.12 26.72
C GLN A 20 0.05 -6.18 26.01
N TRP A 21 1.10 -5.71 25.35
CA TRP A 21 2.11 -6.53 24.73
C TRP A 21 3.19 -6.87 25.74
N LEU A 22 3.90 -7.96 25.45
CA LEU A 22 4.96 -8.53 26.28
C LEU A 22 5.95 -7.44 26.72
N ASP A 23 5.89 -6.99 27.98
CA ASP A 23 6.95 -6.23 28.65
C ASP A 23 8.16 -7.15 28.88
N ARG A 24 8.68 -7.75 27.81
CA ARG A 24 9.78 -8.70 27.85
C ARG A 24 11.00 -8.09 27.16
N PRO A 25 11.96 -7.61 27.96
CA PRO A 25 13.26 -7.18 27.46
C PRO A 25 13.89 -8.28 26.60
N TRP A 26 14.25 -7.95 25.36
CA TRP A 26 15.04 -8.83 24.53
C TRP A 26 16.49 -8.87 25.02
N PRO A 27 17.07 -10.06 25.25
CA PRO A 27 18.47 -10.19 25.61
C PRO A 27 19.38 -9.57 24.54
N GLY A 28 20.47 -8.93 24.98
CA GLY A 28 21.51 -8.41 24.07
C GLY A 28 21.22 -7.05 23.44
N ILE A 29 20.04 -6.44 23.66
CA ILE A 29 19.77 -5.05 23.27
C ILE A 29 20.47 -4.10 24.26
N PRO A 30 21.44 -3.26 23.82
CA PRO A 30 22.02 -2.21 24.66
C PRO A 30 20.94 -1.26 25.18
N ARG A 31 21.06 -0.83 26.45
CA ARG A 31 20.08 0.04 27.09
C ARG A 31 20.70 1.33 27.60
N THR A 32 19.89 2.37 27.63
CA THR A 32 20.20 3.66 28.27
C THR A 32 20.09 3.54 29.79
N ALA A 33 20.51 4.58 30.52
CA ALA A 33 20.43 4.61 31.98
C ALA A 33 18.99 4.52 32.52
N ASP A 34 17.99 4.97 31.74
CA ASP A 34 16.57 4.83 32.07
C ASP A 34 15.96 3.48 31.64
N GLY A 35 16.79 2.51 31.23
CA GLY A 35 16.38 1.13 30.93
C GLY A 35 15.73 0.91 29.56
N LYS A 36 15.64 1.95 28.72
CA LYS A 36 15.08 1.84 27.37
C LYS A 36 16.10 1.31 26.36
N PRO A 37 15.66 0.66 25.26
CA PRO A 37 16.54 0.30 24.15
C PRO A 37 17.32 1.50 23.62
N ASN A 38 18.66 1.38 23.57
CA ASN A 38 19.53 2.38 22.96
C ASN A 38 19.65 2.11 21.45
N LEU A 39 18.68 2.60 20.68
CA LEU A 39 18.62 2.42 19.23
C LEU A 39 19.80 3.07 18.47
N ALA A 40 20.56 3.97 19.09
CA ALA A 40 21.74 4.59 18.49
C ALA A 40 23.04 3.80 18.77
N ALA A 41 22.97 2.67 19.47
CA ALA A 41 24.14 1.82 19.70
C ALA A 41 24.71 1.28 18.39
N PRO A 42 25.99 0.87 18.33
CA PRO A 42 26.58 0.26 17.14
C PRO A 42 25.76 -0.93 16.64
N ALA A 43 25.72 -1.11 15.31
CA ALA A 43 25.04 -2.26 14.71
C ALA A 43 25.66 -3.57 15.21
N PRO A 44 24.84 -4.55 15.67
CA PRO A 44 25.33 -5.84 16.09
C PRO A 44 25.95 -6.61 14.92
N ARG A 45 26.90 -7.49 15.24
CA ARG A 45 27.59 -8.32 14.26
C ARG A 45 27.27 -9.79 14.50
N ALA A 46 27.04 -10.52 13.41
CA ALA A 46 26.94 -11.97 13.41
C ALA A 46 28.33 -12.61 13.61
N PRO A 47 28.42 -13.93 13.89
CA PRO A 47 29.70 -14.61 14.12
C PRO A 47 30.70 -14.52 12.96
N ASP A 48 30.23 -14.28 11.75
CA ASP A 48 31.05 -14.06 10.54
C ASP A 48 31.57 -12.60 10.39
N GLY A 49 31.29 -11.75 11.39
CA GLY A 49 31.67 -10.34 11.41
C GLY A 49 30.79 -9.43 10.55
N LYS A 50 29.80 -9.97 9.83
CA LYS A 50 28.86 -9.17 9.05
C LYS A 50 27.80 -8.53 9.96
N PRO A 51 27.19 -7.42 9.56
CA PRO A 51 26.05 -6.88 10.29
C PRO A 51 24.98 -7.95 10.47
N ASP A 52 24.55 -8.14 11.71
CA ASP A 52 23.38 -8.95 11.99
C ASP A 52 22.14 -8.11 11.64
N LEU A 53 21.24 -8.60 10.81
CA LEU A 53 19.99 -7.94 10.44
C LEU A 53 18.80 -8.51 11.23
N THR A 54 19.01 -9.51 12.08
CA THR A 54 17.97 -10.18 12.86
C THR A 54 17.23 -9.17 13.75
N GLY A 55 15.91 -9.26 13.73
CA GLY A 55 15.04 -8.40 14.53
C GLY A 55 13.62 -8.28 14.00
N VAL A 56 12.76 -7.65 14.79
CA VAL A 56 11.47 -7.14 14.34
C VAL A 56 11.67 -5.69 13.95
N TRP A 57 11.27 -5.37 12.72
CA TRP A 57 11.48 -4.10 12.08
C TRP A 57 10.13 -3.54 11.64
N ASN A 58 10.01 -2.22 11.64
CA ASN A 58 8.85 -1.54 11.11
C ASN A 58 9.31 -0.37 10.21
N ALA A 59 8.77 -0.29 9.00
CA ALA A 59 8.93 0.86 8.13
C ALA A 59 7.63 1.63 8.01
N GLY A 60 7.75 2.94 7.84
CA GLY A 60 6.61 3.79 7.48
C GLY A 60 6.01 3.40 6.13
N GLN A 61 4.90 4.05 5.79
CA GLN A 61 4.27 3.87 4.48
C GLN A 61 5.26 4.23 3.38
N ILE A 62 5.46 3.28 2.45
CA ILE A 62 6.23 3.51 1.23
C ILE A 62 5.24 3.88 0.14
N VAL A 63 5.52 4.96 -0.58
CA VAL A 63 4.77 5.38 -1.75
C VAL A 63 5.79 5.62 -2.85
N ALA A 64 5.91 4.67 -3.76
CA ALA A 64 6.91 4.73 -4.83
C ALA A 64 6.34 4.21 -6.15
N ARG A 65 6.71 4.87 -7.24
CA ARG A 65 6.33 4.51 -8.60
C ARG A 65 7.30 5.14 -9.61
N PRO A 66 7.42 4.56 -10.81
CA PRO A 66 8.03 5.26 -11.94
C PRO A 66 7.13 6.40 -12.42
N GLU A 67 7.73 7.39 -13.08
CA GLU A 67 6.98 8.40 -13.83
C GLU A 67 6.27 7.75 -15.02
N PRO A 68 5.07 8.20 -15.43
CA PRO A 68 4.35 7.64 -16.58
C PRO A 68 5.17 7.64 -17.87
N ALA A 69 6.01 8.65 -18.07
CA ALA A 69 6.89 8.76 -19.23
C ALA A 69 8.04 7.73 -19.25
N ASP A 70 8.34 7.11 -18.10
CA ASP A 70 9.35 6.07 -17.96
C ASP A 70 8.77 4.64 -18.11
N LEU A 71 7.48 4.52 -18.41
CA LEU A 71 6.80 3.25 -18.64
C LEU A 71 6.65 2.98 -20.14
N GLN A 72 6.76 1.71 -20.53
CA GLN A 72 6.35 1.30 -21.87
C GLN A 72 4.84 1.54 -22.05
N PRO A 73 4.35 1.89 -23.25
CA PRO A 73 2.94 2.25 -23.46
C PRO A 73 1.95 1.19 -22.96
N TRP A 74 2.26 -0.09 -23.21
CA TRP A 74 1.40 -1.19 -22.79
C TRP A 74 1.33 -1.35 -21.25
N ILE A 75 2.40 -1.00 -20.52
CA ILE A 75 2.40 -0.99 -19.04
C ILE A 75 1.56 0.16 -18.52
N LEU A 76 1.68 1.34 -19.13
CA LEU A 76 0.89 2.49 -18.74
C LEU A 76 -0.61 2.23 -18.94
N ASP A 77 -1.00 1.65 -20.07
CA ASP A 77 -2.39 1.29 -20.34
C ASP A 77 -2.90 0.17 -19.43
N LEU A 78 -2.07 -0.84 -19.14
CA LEU A 78 -2.40 -1.88 -18.18
C LEU A 78 -2.57 -1.33 -16.77
N ALA A 79 -1.69 -0.44 -16.33
CA ALA A 79 -1.79 0.19 -15.02
C ALA A 79 -3.05 1.05 -14.91
N ARG A 80 -3.44 1.78 -15.96
CA ARG A 80 -4.73 2.48 -16.03
C ARG A 80 -5.90 1.53 -15.86
N LYS A 81 -5.87 0.38 -16.54
CA LYS A 81 -6.90 -0.66 -16.37
C LYS A 81 -6.93 -1.19 -14.94
N HIS A 82 -5.77 -1.48 -14.34
CA HIS A 82 -5.68 -1.92 -12.95
C HIS A 82 -6.24 -0.88 -11.97
N GLN A 83 -6.04 0.42 -12.23
CA GLN A 83 -6.67 1.47 -11.41
C GLN A 83 -8.21 1.43 -11.52
N LEU A 84 -8.76 1.19 -12.71
CA LEU A 84 -10.22 0.98 -12.92
C LEU A 84 -10.78 -0.19 -12.11
N GLU A 85 -9.97 -1.23 -11.93
CA GLU A 85 -10.34 -2.47 -11.26
C GLU A 85 -9.59 -2.65 -9.93
N TYR A 86 -9.24 -1.56 -9.24
CA TYR A 86 -8.20 -1.56 -8.21
C TYR A 86 -8.36 -2.63 -7.12
N HIS A 87 -9.50 -2.62 -6.45
CA HIS A 87 -9.82 -3.56 -5.37
C HIS A 87 -10.04 -5.00 -5.88
N ARG A 88 -10.35 -5.16 -7.17
CA ARG A 88 -10.53 -6.46 -7.80
C ARG A 88 -9.21 -7.05 -8.30
N SER A 89 -8.29 -6.23 -8.78
CA SER A 89 -7.08 -6.69 -9.48
C SER A 89 -5.82 -6.68 -8.63
N ARG A 90 -5.73 -5.84 -7.58
CA ARG A 90 -4.55 -5.81 -6.71
C ARG A 90 -4.46 -7.09 -5.86
N PRO A 91 -3.34 -7.83 -5.87
CA PRO A 91 -3.18 -9.08 -5.12
C PRO A 91 -3.51 -8.96 -3.62
N TYR A 92 -3.12 -7.86 -3.00
CA TYR A 92 -3.39 -7.57 -1.59
C TYR A 92 -4.87 -7.72 -1.21
N TYR A 93 -5.78 -7.12 -1.98
CA TYR A 93 -7.23 -7.21 -1.73
C TYR A 93 -7.83 -8.57 -2.10
N GLN A 94 -7.07 -9.41 -2.80
CA GLN A 94 -7.44 -10.78 -3.13
C GLN A 94 -6.86 -11.80 -2.14
N CYS A 95 -6.29 -11.35 -1.03
CA CYS A 95 -5.56 -12.18 -0.07
C CYS A 95 -4.50 -13.07 -0.75
N ARG A 96 -3.85 -12.52 -1.78
CA ARG A 96 -2.73 -13.13 -2.49
C ARG A 96 -1.45 -12.37 -2.13
N PRO A 97 -0.27 -13.01 -2.14
CA PRO A 97 0.96 -12.29 -1.87
C PRO A 97 1.16 -11.15 -2.88
N SER A 98 1.54 -9.97 -2.39
CA SER A 98 1.80 -8.78 -3.23
C SER A 98 3.16 -8.78 -3.91
N GLY A 99 3.98 -9.82 -3.70
CA GLY A 99 5.28 -9.98 -4.33
C GLY A 99 6.21 -8.77 -4.11
N PRO A 100 6.82 -8.22 -5.18
CA PRO A 100 7.79 -7.15 -5.10
C PRO A 100 7.18 -5.74 -5.09
N GLU A 101 5.90 -5.62 -4.75
CA GLU A 101 5.22 -4.32 -4.68
C GLU A 101 5.97 -3.40 -3.69
N ALA A 102 6.32 -2.18 -4.12
CA ALA A 102 7.13 -1.22 -3.36
C ALA A 102 6.62 -1.01 -1.92
N GLU A 103 5.29 -0.98 -1.76
CA GLU A 103 4.59 -0.82 -0.50
C GLU A 103 4.88 -1.96 0.50
N ARG A 104 5.29 -3.14 0.02
CA ARG A 104 5.68 -4.26 0.89
C ARG A 104 7.00 -4.06 1.61
N TYR A 105 7.78 -3.03 1.24
CA TYR A 105 8.94 -2.60 2.03
C TYR A 105 8.54 -1.76 3.26
N GLY A 106 7.29 -1.31 3.31
CA GLY A 106 6.67 -0.73 4.50
C GLY A 106 6.13 -1.79 5.45
N GLY A 107 5.62 -1.32 6.60
CA GLY A 107 4.97 -2.17 7.59
C GLY A 107 5.94 -3.02 8.40
N TRP A 108 5.42 -4.05 9.06
CA TRP A 108 6.20 -4.92 9.93
C TRP A 108 6.95 -5.98 9.14
N LYS A 109 8.14 -6.32 9.64
CA LYS A 109 9.02 -7.36 9.11
C LYS A 109 9.70 -8.07 10.27
N ARG A 110 9.76 -9.40 10.24
CA ARG A 110 10.72 -10.16 11.04
C ARG A 110 11.83 -10.67 10.14
N ILE A 111 13.06 -10.29 10.45
CA ILE A 111 14.25 -10.79 9.76
C ILE A 111 14.90 -11.85 10.64
N LEU A 112 15.19 -13.01 10.05
CA LEU A 112 15.96 -14.09 10.64
C LEU A 112 17.20 -14.31 9.78
N GLN A 113 18.40 -14.11 10.35
CA GLN A 113 19.65 -14.28 9.63
C GLN A 113 20.39 -15.53 10.10
N THR A 114 20.83 -16.34 9.14
CA THR A 114 21.75 -17.46 9.33
C THR A 114 22.88 -17.35 8.32
N PRO A 115 24.00 -18.08 8.48
CA PRO A 115 25.05 -18.11 7.47
C PRO A 115 24.58 -18.62 6.10
N ALA A 116 23.57 -19.50 6.06
CA ALA A 116 23.09 -20.11 4.81
C ALA A 116 21.99 -19.30 4.11
N ALA A 117 21.17 -18.58 4.87
CA ALA A 117 20.04 -17.83 4.34
C ALA A 117 19.56 -16.72 5.29
N ILE A 118 18.93 -15.71 4.71
CA ILE A 118 18.17 -14.68 5.42
C ILE A 118 16.71 -14.84 5.06
N ALA A 119 15.84 -15.04 6.04
CA ALA A 119 14.40 -15.06 5.87
C ALA A 119 13.80 -13.71 6.28
N ILE A 120 12.92 -13.16 5.45
CA ILE A 120 12.13 -11.97 5.75
C ILE A 120 10.67 -12.39 5.79
N LEU A 121 10.08 -12.35 6.98
CA LEU A 121 8.68 -12.64 7.23
C LEU A 121 7.91 -11.33 7.29
N ASN A 122 6.74 -11.31 6.67
CA ASN A 122 5.80 -10.19 6.69
C ASN A 122 4.68 -10.45 7.71
N ASP A 123 4.01 -9.40 8.15
CA ASP A 123 2.80 -9.50 8.98
C ASP A 123 1.64 -10.19 8.25
N ASP A 124 1.54 -10.05 6.92
CA ASP A 124 0.54 -10.73 6.09
C ASP A 124 0.77 -12.25 5.88
N LEU A 125 1.55 -12.90 6.75
CA LEU A 125 1.90 -14.33 6.73
C LEU A 125 2.72 -14.78 5.51
N THR A 126 3.12 -13.86 4.63
CA THR A 126 4.05 -14.17 3.54
C THR A 126 5.50 -14.12 4.02
N TYR A 127 6.38 -14.80 3.31
CA TYR A 127 7.82 -14.74 3.58
C TYR A 127 8.60 -14.84 2.27
N ARG A 128 9.86 -14.42 2.33
CA ARG A 128 10.84 -14.72 1.29
C ARG A 128 12.17 -15.14 1.89
N VAL A 129 12.93 -15.91 1.13
CA VAL A 129 14.24 -16.42 1.53
C VAL A 129 15.28 -15.86 0.56
N ILE A 130 16.32 -15.25 1.12
CA ILE A 130 17.51 -14.80 0.40
C ILE A 130 18.58 -15.84 0.64
N HIS A 131 19.01 -16.52 -0.42
CA HIS A 131 20.07 -17.52 -0.34
C HIS A 131 21.44 -16.84 -0.20
N MET A 132 22.20 -17.23 0.83
CA MET A 132 23.50 -16.61 1.20
C MET A 132 24.69 -17.55 0.99
N ASP A 133 24.48 -18.72 0.38
CA ASP A 133 25.48 -19.77 0.19
C ASP A 133 26.42 -19.56 -1.01
N GLY A 134 26.41 -18.36 -1.60
CA GLY A 134 27.29 -17.98 -2.70
C GLY A 134 26.86 -18.49 -4.08
N ARG A 135 25.68 -19.12 -4.20
CA ARG A 135 25.11 -19.50 -5.49
C ARG A 135 24.84 -18.27 -6.37
N SER A 136 24.93 -18.45 -7.68
CA SER A 136 24.50 -17.44 -8.65
C SER A 136 22.97 -17.34 -8.68
N LEU A 137 22.46 -16.17 -9.07
CA LEU A 137 21.03 -16.01 -9.34
C LEU A 137 20.64 -16.92 -10.50
N GLU A 138 19.56 -17.69 -10.34
CA GLU A 138 19.07 -18.57 -11.40
C GLU A 138 18.66 -17.74 -12.62
N ALA A 139 19.04 -18.19 -13.81
CA ALA A 139 18.75 -17.47 -15.04
C ALA A 139 17.24 -17.46 -15.31
N ASP A 140 16.61 -18.62 -15.16
CA ASP A 140 15.20 -18.90 -15.43
C ASP A 140 14.54 -19.72 -14.29
N PRO A 141 14.33 -19.13 -13.10
CA PRO A 141 13.67 -19.82 -12.00
C PRO A 141 12.18 -20.00 -12.26
N ALA A 142 11.59 -21.02 -11.64
CA ALA A 142 10.15 -21.20 -11.66
C ALA A 142 9.43 -19.94 -11.12
N SER A 143 8.47 -19.45 -11.90
CA SER A 143 7.72 -18.25 -11.58
C SER A 143 6.95 -18.41 -10.26
N SER A 144 7.10 -17.45 -9.35
CA SER A 144 6.50 -17.47 -8.02
C SER A 144 6.02 -16.08 -7.58
N TRP A 145 5.29 -16.01 -6.47
CA TRP A 145 4.79 -14.73 -5.98
C TRP A 145 5.89 -13.85 -5.38
N THR A 146 6.88 -14.44 -4.73
CA THR A 146 7.95 -13.73 -4.01
C THR A 146 9.29 -13.74 -4.75
N GLY A 147 9.34 -14.33 -5.93
CA GLY A 147 10.56 -14.48 -6.72
C GLY A 147 11.57 -15.44 -6.09
N TYR A 148 12.74 -15.48 -6.72
CA TYR A 148 13.94 -16.18 -6.27
C TYR A 148 15.03 -15.16 -5.98
N SER A 149 15.66 -15.25 -4.81
CA SER A 149 16.60 -14.25 -4.31
C SER A 149 17.93 -14.86 -3.89
N VAL A 150 19.03 -14.23 -4.29
CA VAL A 150 20.38 -14.53 -3.79
C VAL A 150 20.99 -13.27 -3.19
N GLY A 151 21.82 -13.43 -2.17
CA GLY A 151 22.46 -12.32 -1.48
C GLY A 151 23.97 -12.50 -1.35
N ARG A 152 24.68 -11.38 -1.32
CA ARG A 152 26.11 -11.29 -1.03
C ARG A 152 26.43 -10.07 -0.18
N TRP A 153 27.53 -10.14 0.56
CA TRP A 153 28.03 -9.00 1.32
C TRP A 153 29.06 -8.20 0.52
N GLU A 154 28.83 -6.91 0.36
CA GLU A 154 29.78 -5.93 -0.16
C GLU A 154 30.20 -4.99 0.98
N GLY A 155 31.31 -5.34 1.64
CA GLY A 155 31.66 -4.76 2.93
C GLY A 155 30.59 -5.11 3.97
N ASP A 156 29.95 -4.06 4.49
CA ASP A 156 28.85 -4.12 5.47
C ASP A 156 27.46 -3.98 4.85
N ALA A 157 27.37 -3.92 3.52
CA ALA A 157 26.07 -3.90 2.86
C ALA A 157 25.72 -5.30 2.34
N LEU A 158 24.50 -5.76 2.61
CA LEU A 158 23.95 -6.92 1.94
C LEU A 158 23.34 -6.45 0.62
N VAL A 159 23.84 -6.99 -0.48
CA VAL A 159 23.29 -6.81 -1.82
C VAL A 159 22.49 -8.05 -2.17
N VAL A 160 21.22 -7.87 -2.51
CA VAL A 160 20.30 -8.92 -2.91
C VAL A 160 19.92 -8.70 -4.36
N GLU A 161 19.94 -9.77 -5.14
CA GLU A 161 19.44 -9.80 -6.51
C GLU A 161 18.31 -10.81 -6.60
N SER A 162 17.23 -10.44 -7.30
CA SER A 162 16.04 -11.29 -7.42
C SER A 162 15.41 -11.25 -8.81
N ASN A 163 14.78 -12.35 -9.22
CA ASN A 163 13.97 -12.52 -10.44
C ASN A 163 12.87 -13.57 -10.24
N GLY A 164 12.20 -14.00 -11.32
CA GLY A 164 11.25 -15.13 -11.25
C GLY A 164 9.90 -14.80 -10.62
N TYR A 165 9.49 -13.54 -10.69
CA TYR A 165 8.17 -13.11 -10.25
C TYR A 165 7.10 -13.51 -11.26
N ASN A 166 5.91 -13.89 -10.80
CA ASN A 166 4.78 -14.12 -11.69
C ASN A 166 4.14 -12.81 -12.17
N GLU A 167 3.50 -12.82 -13.33
CA GLU A 167 2.89 -11.62 -13.91
C GLU A 167 1.61 -11.16 -13.20
N LYS A 168 1.23 -11.80 -12.08
CA LYS A 168 0.05 -11.44 -11.29
C LYS A 168 0.38 -10.41 -10.21
N VAL A 169 1.66 -10.19 -9.90
CA VAL A 169 2.09 -9.20 -8.92
C VAL A 169 2.43 -7.88 -9.57
N TRP A 170 2.38 -6.82 -8.77
CA TRP A 170 2.71 -5.47 -9.21
C TRP A 170 4.02 -5.04 -8.57
N THR A 171 4.71 -4.09 -9.17
CA THR A 171 5.89 -3.45 -8.57
C THR A 171 5.53 -2.19 -7.80
N SER A 172 4.31 -1.68 -7.96
CA SER A 172 3.78 -0.55 -7.20
C SER A 172 2.27 -0.71 -7.00
N ARG A 173 1.77 -0.23 -5.85
CA ARG A 173 0.34 -0.11 -5.54
C ARG A 173 -0.45 0.67 -6.58
N TYR A 174 0.19 1.33 -7.54
CA TYR A 174 -0.47 2.08 -8.60
C TYR A 174 -0.78 1.25 -9.85
N GLY A 175 -0.76 -0.08 -9.74
CA GLY A 175 -1.08 -0.98 -10.85
C GLY A 175 0.07 -1.18 -11.82
N VAL A 176 1.29 -0.75 -11.46
CA VAL A 176 2.46 -0.90 -12.32
C VAL A 176 2.83 -2.38 -12.35
N SER A 177 2.65 -2.98 -13.52
CA SER A 177 3.02 -4.37 -13.80
C SER A 177 4.44 -4.46 -14.34
N HIS A 178 4.87 -5.68 -14.63
CA HIS A 178 6.20 -5.98 -15.15
C HIS A 178 6.12 -7.13 -16.18
N SER A 179 7.20 -7.36 -16.91
CA SER A 179 7.39 -8.54 -17.76
C SER A 179 8.12 -9.65 -16.99
N ASP A 180 8.37 -10.78 -17.65
CA ASP A 180 9.20 -11.87 -17.14
C ASP A 180 10.69 -11.48 -17.00
N ALA A 181 11.12 -10.38 -17.64
CA ALA A 181 12.47 -9.84 -17.55
C ALA A 181 12.74 -9.04 -16.26
N LEU A 182 11.78 -8.94 -15.33
CA LEU A 182 11.95 -8.18 -14.09
C LEU A 182 13.13 -8.69 -13.25
N ARG A 183 14.06 -7.78 -12.98
CA ARG A 183 15.17 -7.93 -12.04
C ARG A 183 15.07 -6.87 -10.95
N ILE A 184 15.31 -7.28 -9.71
CA ILE A 184 15.31 -6.39 -8.55
C ILE A 184 16.67 -6.48 -7.88
N THR A 185 17.29 -5.33 -7.65
CA THR A 185 18.49 -5.20 -6.83
C THR A 185 18.16 -4.43 -5.57
N GLU A 186 18.54 -4.99 -4.42
CA GLU A 186 18.29 -4.40 -3.12
C GLU A 186 19.60 -4.26 -2.37
N ARG A 187 19.79 -3.14 -1.68
CA ARG A 187 20.97 -2.90 -0.85
C ARG A 187 20.58 -2.53 0.56
N TYR A 188 20.87 -3.44 1.49
CA TYR A 188 20.60 -3.31 2.91
C TYR A 188 21.84 -2.79 3.63
N ARG A 189 21.69 -1.73 4.43
CA ARG A 189 22.74 -1.20 5.31
C ARG A 189 22.16 -0.93 6.70
N ARG A 190 22.63 -1.68 7.71
CA ARG A 190 22.30 -1.42 9.12
C ARG A 190 23.29 -0.39 9.68
N THR A 191 22.84 0.86 9.84
CA THR A 191 23.72 1.98 10.21
C THR A 191 24.02 2.04 11.70
N ASP A 192 23.07 1.58 12.51
CA ASP A 192 23.15 1.46 13.96
C ASP A 192 22.23 0.31 14.39
N LEU A 193 22.04 0.11 15.71
CA LEU A 193 21.13 -0.89 16.23
C LEU A 193 19.70 -0.69 15.70
N GLY A 194 19.25 0.56 15.62
CA GLY A 194 17.87 0.95 15.40
C GLY A 194 17.45 1.13 13.94
N HIS A 195 18.37 1.26 13.00
CA HIS A 195 18.05 1.69 11.64
C HIS A 195 18.67 0.77 10.58
N LEU A 196 17.80 0.26 9.72
CA LEU A 196 18.13 -0.51 8.53
C LEU A 196 17.67 0.26 7.29
N GLN A 197 18.62 0.75 6.51
CA GLN A 197 18.37 1.42 5.24
C GLN A 197 18.31 0.39 4.12
N VAL A 198 17.32 0.52 3.25
CA VAL A 198 17.13 -0.35 2.08
C VAL A 198 16.99 0.52 0.85
N GLU A 199 17.85 0.30 -0.13
CA GLU A 199 17.74 0.90 -1.47
C GLU A 199 17.29 -0.19 -2.44
N VAL A 200 16.22 0.08 -3.20
CA VAL A 200 15.59 -0.90 -4.09
C VAL A 200 15.58 -0.32 -5.50
N THR A 201 16.01 -1.11 -6.48
CA THR A 201 15.99 -0.77 -7.89
C THR A 201 15.30 -1.88 -8.68
N TYR A 202 14.29 -1.52 -9.46
CA TYR A 202 13.59 -2.37 -10.42
C TYR A 202 14.16 -2.11 -11.81
N THR A 203 14.55 -3.18 -12.49
CA THR A 203 15.02 -3.16 -13.88
C THR A 203 14.21 -4.15 -14.69
N ASP A 204 13.54 -3.67 -15.72
CA ASP A 204 12.76 -4.50 -16.63
C ASP A 204 12.73 -3.82 -18.00
N PRO A 205 13.59 -4.21 -18.94
CA PRO A 205 13.64 -3.59 -20.26
C PRO A 205 12.36 -3.79 -21.09
N GLY A 206 11.54 -4.80 -20.78
CA GLY A 206 10.28 -5.08 -21.46
C GLY A 206 9.12 -4.21 -20.96
N ALA A 207 9.21 -3.72 -19.72
CA ALA A 207 8.17 -2.94 -19.06
C ALA A 207 8.53 -1.46 -18.84
N TYR A 208 9.81 -1.13 -18.63
CA TYR A 208 10.28 0.20 -18.24
C TYR A 208 11.28 0.76 -19.25
N VAL A 209 11.18 2.06 -19.53
CA VAL A 209 12.13 2.80 -20.40
C VAL A 209 13.49 2.92 -19.72
N LYS A 210 13.49 3.06 -18.39
CA LYS A 210 14.70 3.07 -17.56
C LYS A 210 14.43 2.42 -16.20
N PRO A 211 15.46 1.94 -15.49
CA PRO A 211 15.31 1.47 -14.11
C PRO A 211 14.73 2.56 -13.21
N TRP A 212 13.94 2.14 -12.23
CA TRP A 212 13.38 3.02 -11.22
C TRP A 212 13.50 2.38 -9.84
N GLY A 213 13.37 3.18 -8.77
CA GLY A 213 13.63 2.68 -7.43
C GLY A 213 13.25 3.65 -6.33
N PHE A 214 13.50 3.24 -5.09
CA PHE A 214 13.23 4.03 -3.90
C PHE A 214 14.14 3.63 -2.74
N LYS A 215 14.09 4.44 -1.68
CA LYS A 215 14.77 4.17 -0.42
C LYS A 215 13.74 4.02 0.70
N ALA A 216 13.91 2.99 1.51
CA ALA A 216 13.15 2.77 2.72
C ALA A 216 14.08 2.78 3.94
N THR A 217 13.55 3.21 5.08
CA THR A 217 14.24 3.07 6.37
C THR A 217 13.34 2.29 7.30
N MET A 218 13.81 1.11 7.68
CA MET A 218 13.19 0.25 8.67
C MET A 218 13.76 0.59 10.05
N ARG A 219 12.88 0.74 11.04
CA ARG A 219 13.24 0.98 12.44
C ARG A 219 13.09 -0.29 13.25
N LEU A 220 14.10 -0.62 14.06
CA LEU A 220 14.04 -1.74 14.98
C LEU A 220 12.94 -1.46 16.00
N THR A 221 12.02 -2.41 16.14
CA THR A 221 10.97 -2.40 17.15
C THR A 221 11.39 -3.37 18.24
N ALA A 222 12.16 -2.84 19.20
CA ALA A 222 12.69 -3.61 20.32
C ALA A 222 11.59 -3.94 21.35
N ASP A 223 11.77 -5.03 22.08
CA ASP A 223 10.91 -5.45 23.20
C ASP A 223 9.41 -5.61 22.79
N THR A 224 9.15 -5.95 21.53
CA THR A 224 7.80 -6.22 21.00
C THR A 224 7.83 -7.43 20.08
N GLU A 225 6.67 -7.90 19.68
CA GLU A 225 6.51 -8.94 18.67
C GLU A 225 5.68 -8.44 17.48
N MET A 226 5.92 -9.03 16.31
CA MET A 226 5.09 -8.82 15.12
C MET A 226 3.88 -9.77 15.17
N LEU A 227 2.66 -9.23 15.09
CA LEU A 227 1.47 -10.07 14.83
C LEU A 227 1.27 -10.32 13.36
N GLU A 228 0.56 -11.41 13.13
CA GLU A 228 -0.15 -11.63 11.89
C GLU A 228 -1.22 -10.56 11.65
N ALA A 229 -1.23 -10.04 10.42
CA ALA A 229 -2.34 -9.34 9.83
C ALA A 229 -3.09 -10.35 8.95
N VAL A 230 -4.24 -10.84 9.44
CA VAL A 230 -5.06 -11.79 8.70
C VAL A 230 -5.89 -11.05 7.65
N CYS A 231 -5.65 -11.37 6.39
CA CYS A 231 -6.48 -10.87 5.29
C CYS A 231 -7.83 -11.58 5.28
N GLU A 232 -8.91 -10.83 5.45
CA GLU A 232 -10.27 -11.33 5.24
C GLU A 232 -10.73 -10.98 3.82
N ARG A 233 -11.12 -11.99 3.06
CA ARG A 233 -11.45 -11.81 1.64
C ARG A 233 -12.87 -11.26 1.50
N SER A 234 -12.99 -9.94 1.34
CA SER A 234 -14.26 -9.26 1.03
C SER A 234 -14.46 -8.98 -0.46
N SER A 235 -13.54 -9.46 -1.32
CA SER A 235 -13.43 -8.93 -2.68
C SER A 235 -14.40 -9.46 -3.73
N GLU A 236 -15.06 -10.58 -3.46
CA GLU A 236 -16.03 -11.19 -4.38
C GLU A 236 -17.30 -10.33 -4.54
N HIS A 237 -17.48 -9.32 -3.69
CA HIS A 237 -18.59 -8.37 -3.76
C HIS A 237 -18.24 -7.03 -4.45
N TRP A 238 -16.98 -6.79 -4.83
CA TRP A 238 -16.63 -5.57 -5.58
C TRP A 238 -16.97 -5.77 -7.06
N SER A 239 -17.93 -4.99 -7.56
CA SER A 239 -18.13 -4.81 -8.99
C SER A 239 -16.95 -4.07 -9.61
N SER A 240 -16.68 -4.35 -10.88
CA SER A 240 -15.80 -3.53 -11.72
C SER A 240 -16.61 -2.59 -12.59
N LEU A 241 -15.97 -1.53 -13.07
CA LEU A 241 -16.55 -0.64 -14.07
C LEU A 241 -17.06 -1.40 -15.30
N SER A 242 -16.38 -2.48 -15.70
CA SER A 242 -16.81 -3.36 -16.79
C SER A 242 -18.09 -4.13 -16.46
N ASP A 243 -18.23 -4.64 -15.23
CA ASP A 243 -19.46 -5.33 -14.80
C ASP A 243 -20.62 -4.34 -14.68
N ALA A 244 -20.37 -3.15 -14.12
CA ALA A 244 -21.36 -2.08 -14.00
C ALA A 244 -21.84 -1.60 -15.39
N ALA A 245 -20.93 -1.47 -16.36
CA ALA A 245 -21.27 -1.08 -17.72
C ALA A 245 -22.14 -2.15 -18.43
N GLY A 246 -21.92 -3.43 -18.12
CA GLY A 246 -22.75 -4.54 -18.60
C GLY A 246 -24.17 -4.58 -18.01
N ALA A 247 -24.39 -3.96 -16.84
CA ALA A 247 -25.70 -3.85 -16.18
C ALA A 247 -26.51 -2.60 -16.58
N ALA A 248 -26.11 -1.94 -17.67
CA ALA A 248 -26.62 -0.71 -18.27
C ALA A 248 -27.91 -0.10 -17.67
N VAL A 249 -27.78 0.67 -16.57
CA VAL A 249 -28.80 1.64 -16.18
C VAL A 249 -28.60 2.90 -16.98
N THR A 250 -29.59 3.29 -17.79
CA THR A 250 -29.55 4.59 -18.46
C THR A 250 -30.09 5.67 -17.53
N VAL A 251 -29.28 6.70 -17.30
CA VAL A 251 -29.69 7.91 -16.57
C VAL A 251 -29.93 9.03 -17.59
N PRO A 252 -31.13 9.64 -17.60
CA PRO A 252 -31.45 10.72 -18.53
C PRO A 252 -30.45 11.90 -18.47
N PRO A 253 -30.13 12.56 -19.60
CA PRO A 253 -29.17 13.66 -19.61
C PRO A 253 -29.50 14.83 -18.68
N ASP A 254 -30.79 15.14 -18.51
CA ASP A 254 -31.29 16.16 -17.58
C ASP A 254 -31.03 15.76 -16.12
N ALA A 255 -31.14 14.47 -15.79
CA ALA A 255 -30.76 13.96 -14.49
C ALA A 255 -29.23 14.02 -14.28
N LEU A 256 -28.42 13.64 -15.27
CA LEU A 256 -26.96 13.73 -15.19
C LEU A 256 -26.47 15.17 -15.00
N ALA A 257 -27.11 16.14 -15.67
CA ALA A 257 -26.78 17.56 -15.51
C ALA A 257 -26.96 18.06 -14.06
N ARG A 258 -27.87 17.45 -13.28
CA ARG A 258 -28.07 17.79 -11.86
C ARG A 258 -26.90 17.36 -10.98
N TYR A 259 -26.08 16.42 -11.44
CA TYR A 259 -24.96 15.83 -10.68
C TYR A 259 -23.63 16.55 -10.96
N VAL A 260 -23.56 17.37 -12.01
CA VAL A 260 -22.39 18.20 -12.32
C VAL A 260 -22.14 19.23 -11.21
N GLY A 261 -20.89 19.34 -10.78
CA GLY A 261 -20.49 20.30 -9.75
C GLY A 261 -19.24 19.90 -9.00
N VAL A 262 -18.87 20.75 -8.05
CA VAL A 262 -17.72 20.55 -7.17
C VAL A 262 -18.23 20.14 -5.80
N TYR A 263 -17.69 19.06 -5.23
CA TYR A 263 -18.09 18.52 -3.93
C TYR A 263 -16.88 18.47 -3.00
N LYS A 264 -17.00 19.01 -1.79
CA LYS A 264 -15.91 19.04 -0.79
C LYS A 264 -16.31 18.35 0.50
N GLY A 265 -15.35 17.65 1.10
CA GLY A 265 -15.54 16.90 2.34
C GLY A 265 -14.21 16.50 2.96
N ILE A 266 -14.28 15.84 4.11
CA ILE A 266 -13.11 15.36 4.84
C ILE A 266 -13.04 13.83 4.76
N TYR A 267 -11.87 13.32 4.38
CA TYR A 267 -11.56 11.90 4.46
C TYR A 267 -10.14 11.70 4.96
N GLY A 268 -9.94 10.76 5.89
CA GLY A 268 -8.63 10.53 6.51
C GLY A 268 -8.04 11.78 7.19
N GLY A 269 -8.89 12.67 7.69
CA GLY A 269 -8.46 13.93 8.32
C GLY A 269 -8.02 15.03 7.34
N SER A 270 -8.09 14.81 6.03
CA SER A 270 -7.72 15.79 5.01
C SER A 270 -8.92 16.22 4.17
N GLU A 271 -8.91 17.49 3.71
CA GLU A 271 -9.89 17.95 2.73
C GLU A 271 -9.68 17.24 1.39
N ARG A 272 -10.80 16.88 0.77
CA ARG A 272 -10.86 16.33 -0.57
C ARG A 272 -11.97 16.97 -1.38
N THR A 273 -11.67 17.18 -2.66
CA THR A 273 -12.57 17.78 -3.63
C THR A 273 -12.83 16.80 -4.78
N TYR A 274 -14.10 16.60 -5.12
CA TYR A 274 -14.56 15.87 -6.29
C TYR A 274 -15.14 16.86 -7.30
N GLU A 275 -14.53 16.95 -8.47
CA GLU A 275 -14.99 17.78 -9.58
C GLU A 275 -15.70 16.88 -10.60
N VAL A 276 -17.03 16.93 -10.61
CA VAL A 276 -17.87 16.09 -11.48
C VAL A 276 -18.30 16.90 -12.69
N SER A 277 -18.06 16.36 -13.88
CA SER A 277 -18.44 16.97 -15.16
C SER A 277 -19.00 15.94 -16.15
N LEU A 278 -19.52 16.41 -17.28
CA LEU A 278 -20.05 15.57 -18.35
C LEU A 278 -19.00 15.37 -19.44
N SER A 279 -18.82 14.13 -19.89
CA SER A 279 -18.02 13.79 -21.07
C SER A 279 -18.58 12.55 -21.76
N GLY A 280 -18.69 12.59 -23.09
CA GLY A 280 -19.17 11.46 -23.89
C GLY A 280 -20.58 10.96 -23.54
N GLY A 281 -21.43 11.83 -22.98
CA GLY A 281 -22.79 11.46 -22.55
C GLY A 281 -22.87 10.79 -21.16
N GLY A 282 -21.75 10.67 -20.45
CA GLY A 282 -21.69 10.16 -19.07
C GLY A 282 -21.04 11.15 -18.11
N LEU A 283 -21.03 10.79 -16.82
CA LEU A 283 -20.28 11.54 -15.82
C LEU A 283 -18.82 11.12 -15.79
N ILE A 284 -17.96 12.11 -15.59
CA ILE A 284 -16.55 11.93 -15.23
C ILE A 284 -16.28 12.70 -13.93
N ALA A 285 -15.33 12.22 -13.13
CA ALA A 285 -14.90 12.88 -11.91
C ALA A 285 -13.38 13.01 -11.83
N SER A 286 -12.89 14.20 -11.48
CA SER A 286 -11.51 14.47 -11.07
C SER A 286 -11.44 14.68 -9.57
N ILE A 287 -10.38 14.19 -8.91
CA ILE A 287 -10.23 14.31 -7.45
C ILE A 287 -8.99 15.09 -7.15
N VAL A 288 -9.15 16.11 -6.30
CA VAL A 288 -8.09 16.98 -5.83
C VAL A 288 -7.97 16.81 -4.32
N GLY A 289 -6.75 16.55 -3.86
CA GLY A 289 -6.41 16.39 -2.45
C GLY A 289 -5.19 15.49 -2.25
N PRO A 290 -4.72 15.30 -1.01
CA PRO A 290 -3.60 14.41 -0.70
C PRO A 290 -3.91 12.98 -1.14
N PRO A 291 -2.93 12.21 -1.66
CA PRO A 291 -3.15 10.86 -2.15
C PRO A 291 -3.65 9.91 -1.06
N ILE A 292 -4.62 9.04 -1.39
CA ILE A 292 -5.09 7.95 -0.52
C ILE A 292 -4.98 6.60 -1.22
N GLU A 293 -5.12 5.53 -0.45
CA GLU A 293 -5.27 4.17 -0.95
C GLU A 293 -6.63 3.91 -1.57
N GLY A 294 -6.64 3.49 -2.84
CA GLY A 294 -7.83 3.03 -3.55
C GLY A 294 -8.85 4.12 -3.91
N GLY A 295 -9.70 3.82 -4.89
CA GLY A 295 -10.82 4.67 -5.29
C GLY A 295 -10.52 5.83 -6.22
N LEU A 296 -11.58 6.56 -6.62
CA LEU A 296 -11.45 7.84 -7.30
C LEU A 296 -10.69 8.83 -6.42
N GLY A 297 -9.51 9.25 -6.90
CA GLY A 297 -8.56 10.08 -6.16
C GLY A 297 -7.52 9.33 -5.34
N ALA A 298 -7.31 8.03 -5.56
CA ALA A 298 -5.98 7.47 -5.34
C ALA A 298 -4.99 8.24 -6.23
N ALA A 299 -3.75 8.45 -5.78
CA ALA A 299 -2.72 8.99 -6.67
C ALA A 299 -2.43 7.99 -7.79
N GLY A 300 -3.30 7.80 -8.78
CA GLY A 300 -2.98 6.97 -9.94
C GLY A 300 -1.73 7.50 -10.65
N LEU A 301 -1.17 6.72 -11.58
CA LEU A 301 -0.08 7.22 -12.45
C LEU A 301 -0.47 8.51 -13.18
N ASP A 302 -1.76 8.70 -13.49
CA ASP A 302 -2.29 9.94 -14.07
C ASP A 302 -3.10 10.74 -13.03
N GLU A 303 -2.41 11.34 -12.06
CA GLU A 303 -3.04 12.27 -11.11
C GLU A 303 -3.81 13.39 -11.84
N GLY A 304 -4.98 13.75 -11.33
CA GLY A 304 -5.84 14.80 -11.89
C GLY A 304 -6.62 14.43 -13.16
N THR A 305 -6.35 13.26 -13.77
CA THR A 305 -7.10 12.83 -14.97
C THR A 305 -8.53 12.45 -14.60
N PRO A 306 -9.56 13.01 -15.25
CA PRO A 306 -10.94 12.65 -14.99
C PRO A 306 -11.21 11.18 -15.31
N ARG A 307 -12.05 10.54 -14.51
CA ARG A 307 -12.36 9.11 -14.62
C ARG A 307 -13.87 8.90 -14.74
N PRO A 308 -14.33 7.93 -15.53
CA PRO A 308 -15.76 7.71 -15.75
C PRO A 308 -16.46 7.23 -14.47
N LEU A 309 -17.69 7.70 -14.30
CA LEU A 309 -18.67 7.23 -13.33
C LEU A 309 -19.75 6.46 -14.08
N VAL A 310 -19.87 5.16 -13.83
CA VAL A 310 -20.82 4.28 -14.50
C VAL A 310 -22.09 4.16 -13.67
N PRO A 311 -23.28 4.44 -14.23
CA PRO A 311 -24.54 4.37 -13.47
C PRO A 311 -24.89 2.93 -13.08
N VAL A 312 -25.19 2.75 -11.78
CA VAL A 312 -25.72 1.51 -11.19
C VAL A 312 -27.20 1.67 -10.83
N SER A 313 -27.64 2.92 -10.59
CA SER A 313 -29.05 3.31 -10.47
C SER A 313 -29.23 4.76 -10.93
N GLN A 314 -30.42 5.34 -10.73
CA GLN A 314 -30.66 6.76 -11.08
C GLN A 314 -29.77 7.74 -10.32
N THR A 315 -29.33 7.40 -9.10
CA THR A 315 -28.54 8.29 -8.22
C THR A 315 -27.24 7.67 -7.74
N VAL A 316 -26.99 6.40 -8.05
CA VAL A 316 -25.78 5.68 -7.64
C VAL A 316 -24.95 5.33 -8.87
N PHE A 317 -23.68 5.65 -8.79
CA PHE A 317 -22.67 5.39 -9.80
C PHE A 317 -21.52 4.60 -9.17
N GLU A 318 -20.76 3.93 -10.01
CA GLU A 318 -19.54 3.22 -9.65
C GLU A 318 -18.36 3.82 -10.38
N GLY A 319 -17.19 3.85 -9.74
CA GLY A 319 -15.95 4.34 -10.33
C GLY A 319 -14.72 3.95 -9.51
N LEU A 320 -13.70 3.38 -10.16
CA LEU A 320 -12.43 2.99 -9.52
C LEU A 320 -12.60 2.10 -8.26
N GLY A 321 -13.62 1.22 -8.26
CA GLY A 321 -13.90 0.27 -7.17
C GLY A 321 -14.57 0.85 -5.92
N LEU A 322 -15.14 2.06 -5.99
CA LEU A 322 -15.99 2.64 -4.95
C LEU A 322 -17.39 2.98 -5.51
N GLY A 323 -18.34 3.18 -4.60
CA GLY A 323 -19.68 3.68 -4.92
C GLY A 323 -19.83 5.19 -4.71
N TYR A 324 -20.63 5.83 -5.56
CA TYR A 324 -20.87 7.28 -5.60
C TYR A 324 -22.37 7.52 -5.62
N GLN A 325 -22.93 7.99 -4.52
CA GLN A 325 -24.35 8.28 -4.41
C GLN A 325 -24.59 9.79 -4.35
N PHE A 326 -25.33 10.33 -5.31
CA PHE A 326 -25.72 11.74 -5.31
C PHE A 326 -26.97 11.93 -4.45
N GLU A 327 -26.90 12.85 -3.48
CA GLU A 327 -28.06 13.30 -2.71
C GLU A 327 -28.78 14.39 -3.49
N VAL A 328 -30.02 14.13 -3.90
CA VAL A 328 -30.77 14.98 -4.82
C VAL A 328 -32.18 15.19 -4.29
N GLY A 329 -32.64 16.45 -4.22
CA GLY A 329 -34.02 16.80 -3.88
C GLY A 329 -35.02 16.54 -5.01
N ALA A 330 -36.31 16.79 -4.77
CA ALA A 330 -37.37 16.54 -5.76
C ALA A 330 -37.13 17.28 -7.09
N THR A 331 -36.66 18.52 -7.03
CA THR A 331 -36.25 19.33 -8.18
C THR A 331 -34.95 20.08 -7.84
N GLY A 332 -34.07 20.26 -8.83
CA GLY A 332 -32.80 21.01 -8.63
C GLY A 332 -31.54 20.13 -8.52
N PRO A 333 -30.36 20.75 -8.45
CA PRO A 333 -29.09 20.04 -8.46
C PRO A 333 -28.89 19.15 -7.23
N ALA A 334 -27.96 18.21 -7.31
CA ALA A 334 -27.52 17.44 -6.14
C ALA A 334 -27.03 18.39 -5.04
N THR A 335 -27.30 18.08 -3.78
CA THR A 335 -26.84 18.85 -2.62
C THR A 335 -25.53 18.31 -2.05
N ALA A 336 -25.25 17.02 -2.28
CA ALA A 336 -24.03 16.36 -1.84
C ALA A 336 -23.73 15.12 -2.68
N LEU A 337 -22.51 14.65 -2.52
CA LEU A 337 -22.02 13.36 -3.00
C LEU A 337 -21.64 12.52 -1.78
N ILE A 338 -22.13 11.30 -1.70
CA ILE A 338 -21.71 10.28 -0.74
C ILE A 338 -20.75 9.34 -1.45
N VAL A 339 -19.51 9.27 -0.98
CA VAL A 339 -18.54 8.28 -1.45
C VAL A 339 -18.54 7.11 -0.48
N ILE A 340 -18.81 5.93 -0.99
CA ILE A 340 -18.96 4.70 -0.21
C ILE A 340 -17.60 4.02 -0.14
N HIS A 341 -16.87 4.26 0.95
CA HIS A 341 -15.60 3.58 1.25
C HIS A 341 -15.83 2.30 2.04
N ILE A 342 -14.81 1.43 2.07
CA ILE A 342 -14.81 0.23 2.94
C ILE A 342 -14.97 0.58 4.43
N SER A 343 -14.45 1.75 4.85
CA SER A 343 -14.59 2.26 6.21
C SER A 343 -15.95 2.92 6.49
N GLY A 344 -16.83 3.00 5.49
CA GLY A 344 -18.16 3.58 5.59
C GLY A 344 -18.43 4.69 4.56
N PRO A 345 -19.66 5.24 4.55
CA PRO A 345 -20.01 6.35 3.67
C PRO A 345 -19.45 7.69 4.18
N TYR A 346 -18.87 8.48 3.28
CA TYR A 346 -18.36 9.82 3.56
C TYR A 346 -19.09 10.86 2.71
N ARG A 347 -19.53 11.95 3.36
CA ARG A 347 -20.36 12.97 2.74
C ARG A 347 -19.53 14.18 2.29
N TYR A 348 -19.74 14.59 1.04
CA TYR A 348 -19.09 15.72 0.40
C TYR A 348 -20.16 16.73 -0.03
N ALA A 349 -20.14 17.92 0.57
CA ALA A 349 -21.12 18.96 0.29
C ALA A 349 -20.84 19.62 -1.07
N ARG A 350 -21.90 19.84 -1.87
CA ARG A 350 -21.76 20.59 -3.11
C ARG A 350 -21.39 22.04 -2.80
N GLN A 351 -20.41 22.56 -3.52
CA GLN A 351 -19.98 23.94 -3.44
C GLN A 351 -20.89 24.81 -4.29
N LYS A 352 -21.07 26.07 -3.87
CA LYS A 352 -21.94 27.04 -4.56
C LYS A 352 -21.38 27.46 -5.89
#